data_AF-A0A6I9VL83-F1
#
_entry.id   AF-A0A6I9VL83-F1
#
_cell.length_a   1.000
_cell.length_b   1.000
_cell.length_c   1.000
_cell.angle_alpha   90.00
_cell.angle_beta   90.00
_cell.angle_gamma   90.00
#
_symmetry.space_group_name_H-M   'P 1'
#
loop_
_entity.id
_entity.type
_entity.pdbx_description
1 polymer ?
#
loop_
_entity_poly.entity_id
_entity_poly.type
_entity_poly.pdbx_seq_one_letter_code
_entity_poly.pdbx_strand_id
1 'polypeptide(L)'
;MSTNNETQQLELSLIKETTSKKHKKYSRSFPESEGDEIVISGMAGKFPNSHNIAEYERNLYNKIDMVDDDERRWRHFNPEIPKRSGKIYDLEKFDATFFGVHFKQAHTMDPQTRILIETAYEAVIDAGINPK
;
A
#
# COMPACT_ATOMS: atom_id res chain seq x y z
N MET A 1 25.26 50.32 25.84
CA MET A 1 24.02 49.52 26.04
C MET A 1 23.80 48.62 24.83
N SER A 2 24.65 47.60 24.61
CA SER A 2 24.66 46.82 23.35
C SER A 2 24.55 45.29 23.52
N THR A 3 24.28 44.79 24.72
CA THR A 3 24.28 43.35 25.01
C THR A 3 22.95 42.64 24.78
N ASN A 4 21.85 43.36 24.49
CA ASN A 4 20.52 42.75 24.41
C ASN A 4 20.21 42.02 23.09
N ASN A 5 20.93 42.32 22.01
CA ASN A 5 20.60 41.77 20.69
C ASN A 5 21.27 40.40 20.44
N GLU A 6 22.48 40.19 20.97
CA GLU A 6 23.19 38.91 20.83
C GLU A 6 22.55 37.81 21.68
N THR A 7 22.08 38.14 22.88
CA THR A 7 21.41 37.16 23.76
C THR A 7 20.05 36.71 23.18
N GLN A 8 19.32 37.62 22.53
CA GLN A 8 18.06 37.29 21.84
C GLN A 8 18.31 36.41 20.60
N GLN A 9 19.34 36.69 19.81
CA GLN A 9 19.71 35.88 18.64
C GLN A 9 20.13 34.45 19.04
N LEU A 10 20.84 34.30 20.16
CA LEU A 10 21.24 33.01 20.69
C LEU A 10 20.05 32.20 21.21
N GLU A 11 19.11 32.82 21.94
CA GLU A 11 17.85 32.16 22.35
C GLU A 11 17.01 31.72 21.14
N LEU A 12 16.87 32.57 20.11
CA LEU A 12 16.16 32.25 18.88
C LEU A 12 16.81 31.09 18.11
N SER A 13 18.14 30.97 18.13
CA SER A 13 18.85 29.83 17.53
C SER A 13 18.67 28.54 18.34
N LEU A 14 18.67 28.63 19.67
CA LEU A 14 18.51 27.48 20.57
C LEU A 14 17.07 26.95 20.54
N ILE A 15 16.09 27.83 20.39
CA ILE A 15 14.67 27.51 20.20
C ILE A 15 14.45 26.84 18.83
N LYS A 16 15.12 27.30 17.76
CA LYS A 16 15.11 26.65 16.43
C LYS A 16 15.75 25.26 16.45
N GLU A 17 16.86 25.08 17.17
CA GLU A 17 17.49 23.77 17.33
C GLU A 17 16.64 22.78 18.15
N THR A 18 15.96 23.26 19.20
CA THR A 18 15.10 22.41 20.04
C THR A 18 13.76 22.08 19.39
N THR A 19 13.21 22.93 18.53
CA THR A 19 12.01 22.63 17.73
C THR A 19 12.29 21.69 16.54
N SER A 20 13.50 21.74 15.97
CA SER A 20 13.90 20.83 14.88
C SER A 20 14.09 19.36 15.32
N LYS A 21 14.42 19.11 16.59
CA LYS A 21 14.80 17.76 17.07
C LYS A 21 13.65 16.81 17.43
N LYS A 22 12.38 17.19 17.34
CA LYS A 22 11.25 16.37 17.85
C LYS A 22 10.51 15.46 16.84
N HIS A 23 10.85 15.45 15.55
CA HIS A 23 10.21 14.56 14.56
C HIS A 23 11.19 13.81 13.65
N LYS A 24 12.31 13.32 14.22
CA LYS A 24 13.38 12.65 13.45
C LYS A 24 13.42 11.13 13.60
N LYS A 25 12.28 10.45 13.81
CA LYS A 25 12.26 8.96 13.81
C LYS A 25 12.15 8.34 12.41
N TYR A 26 11.78 9.13 11.40
CA TYR A 26 11.76 8.72 9.99
C TYR A 26 12.10 9.92 9.09
N SER A 27 13.22 10.59 9.29
CA SER A 27 13.69 11.53 8.27
C SER A 27 14.23 10.70 7.11
N ARG A 28 13.46 10.55 6.03
CA ARG A 28 13.97 10.02 4.76
C ARG A 28 15.20 10.83 4.38
N SER A 29 16.37 10.20 4.41
CA SER A 29 17.56 10.73 3.77
C SER A 29 17.38 10.50 2.28
N PHE A 30 17.12 11.56 1.53
CA PHE A 30 17.16 11.50 0.07
C PHE A 30 18.63 11.48 -0.35
N PRO A 31 19.09 10.45 -1.10
CA PRO A 31 20.39 10.54 -1.74
C PRO A 31 20.35 11.72 -2.72
N GLU A 32 21.38 12.57 -2.72
CA GLU A 32 21.55 13.54 -3.82
C GLU A 32 21.78 12.73 -5.10
N SER A 33 20.80 12.72 -6.00
CA SER A 33 20.92 12.09 -7.31
C SER A 33 20.86 13.14 -8.40
N GLU A 34 21.92 13.23 -9.21
CA GLU A 34 21.96 14.08 -10.43
C GLU A 34 21.16 13.47 -11.61
N GLY A 35 20.08 12.72 -11.34
CA GLY A 35 19.27 12.02 -12.35
C GLY A 35 17.77 12.16 -12.10
N ASP A 36 16.95 11.58 -12.99
CA ASP A 36 15.49 11.55 -12.83
C ASP A 36 15.12 10.81 -11.53
N GLU A 37 14.51 11.54 -10.59
CA GLU A 37 14.08 10.98 -9.32
C GLU A 37 12.96 9.95 -9.50
N ILE A 38 13.12 8.76 -8.91
CA ILE A 38 12.10 7.70 -8.94
C ILE A 38 11.26 7.78 -7.67
N VAL A 39 9.96 7.97 -7.85
CA VAL A 39 8.98 8.04 -6.75
C VAL A 39 7.93 6.94 -6.87
N ILE A 40 7.45 6.46 -5.73
CA ILE A 40 6.23 5.65 -5.66
C ILE A 40 5.07 6.64 -5.59
N SER A 41 4.34 6.80 -6.69
CA SER A 41 3.25 7.77 -6.79
C SER A 41 1.89 7.23 -6.36
N GLY A 42 1.65 5.92 -6.51
CA GLY A 42 0.39 5.29 -6.11
C GLY A 42 0.55 3.78 -5.90
N MET A 43 -0.36 3.20 -5.12
CA MET A 43 -0.37 1.77 -4.80
C MET A 43 -1.81 1.25 -4.76
N ALA A 44 -2.01 0.02 -5.22
CA ALA A 44 -3.24 -0.73 -5.00
C ALA A 44 -2.90 -2.21 -4.83
N GLY A 45 -3.79 -2.97 -4.20
CA GLY A 45 -3.57 -4.39 -3.96
C GLY A 45 -4.71 -5.08 -3.24
N LYS A 46 -4.87 -6.38 -3.51
CA LYS A 46 -5.77 -7.28 -2.78
C LYS A 46 -4.94 -8.23 -1.91
N PHE A 47 -5.33 -8.36 -0.64
CA PHE A 47 -4.56 -9.09 0.37
C PHE A 47 -5.43 -10.14 1.05
N PRO A 48 -4.83 -11.09 1.80
CA PRO A 48 -5.60 -11.98 2.66
C PRO A 48 -6.52 -11.19 3.58
N ASN A 49 -7.78 -11.60 3.62
CA ASN A 49 -8.83 -10.99 4.41
C ASN A 49 -9.04 -9.47 4.22
N SER A 50 -8.55 -8.88 3.11
CA SER A 50 -8.60 -7.42 2.86
C SER A 50 -8.77 -7.12 1.38
N HIS A 51 -9.83 -6.39 1.00
CA HIS A 51 -10.16 -6.12 -0.40
C HIS A 51 -9.34 -5.00 -1.02
N ASN A 52 -8.74 -4.14 -0.20
CA ASN A 52 -7.96 -2.98 -0.61
C ASN A 52 -6.85 -2.66 0.42
N ILE A 53 -6.01 -1.69 0.09
CA ILE A 53 -4.90 -1.26 0.96
C ILE A 53 -5.39 -0.67 2.28
N ALA A 54 -6.49 0.08 2.31
CA ALA A 54 -6.98 0.69 3.54
C ALA A 54 -7.46 -0.35 4.57
N GLU A 55 -8.15 -1.40 4.11
CA GLU A 55 -8.51 -2.54 4.94
C GLU A 55 -7.27 -3.28 5.45
N TYR A 56 -6.29 -3.48 4.56
CA TYR A 56 -5.04 -4.14 4.91
C TYR A 56 -4.24 -3.35 5.94
N GLU A 57 -4.10 -2.04 5.76
CA GLU A 57 -3.45 -1.12 6.69
C GLU A 57 -4.14 -1.17 8.06
N ARG A 58 -5.47 -1.10 8.09
CA ARG A 58 -6.26 -1.23 9.33
C ARG A 58 -6.00 -2.57 10.02
N ASN A 59 -5.96 -3.66 9.26
CA ASN A 59 -5.72 -4.99 9.81
C ASN A 59 -4.30 -5.12 10.38
N LEU A 60 -3.31 -4.53 9.70
CA LEU A 60 -1.92 -4.48 10.19
C LEU A 60 -1.80 -3.67 11.48
N TYR A 61 -2.36 -2.46 11.56
CA TYR A 61 -2.27 -1.64 12.78
C TYR A 61 -2.98 -2.28 13.97
N ASN A 62 -4.10 -2.95 13.73
CA ASN A 62 -4.84 -3.67 14.76
C ASN A 62 -4.26 -5.06 15.08
N LYS A 63 -3.16 -5.46 14.41
CA LYS A 63 -2.51 -6.77 14.57
C LYS A 63 -3.47 -7.95 14.37
N ILE A 64 -4.39 -7.79 13.41
CA ILE A 64 -5.36 -8.82 13.07
C ILE A 64 -4.65 -9.88 12.23
N ASP A 65 -4.77 -11.14 12.63
CA ASP A 65 -4.31 -12.27 11.84
C ASP A 65 -5.23 -12.46 10.63
N MET A 66 -4.66 -12.38 9.43
CA MET A 66 -5.38 -12.50 8.16
C MET A 66 -5.25 -13.90 7.54
N VAL A 67 -4.68 -14.87 8.28
CA VAL A 67 -4.50 -16.25 7.85
C VAL A 67 -5.59 -17.13 8.45
N ASP A 68 -6.47 -17.66 7.61
CA ASP A 68 -7.59 -18.50 8.01
C ASP A 68 -7.44 -19.96 7.56
N ASP A 69 -8.14 -20.86 8.25
CA ASP A 69 -8.28 -22.27 7.92
C ASP A 69 -9.51 -22.59 7.04
N ASP A 70 -10.06 -21.60 6.34
CA ASP A 70 -11.24 -21.82 5.49
C ASP A 70 -10.93 -22.76 4.29
N GLU A 71 -11.89 -23.58 3.88
CA GLU A 71 -11.80 -24.55 2.79
C GLU A 71 -12.14 -23.98 1.39
N ARG A 72 -12.19 -22.65 1.24
CA ARG A 72 -12.54 -21.96 -0.03
C ARG A 72 -11.74 -22.39 -1.26
N ARG A 73 -10.51 -22.89 -1.08
CA ARG A 73 -9.67 -23.33 -2.20
C ARG A 73 -9.69 -24.85 -2.37
N TRP A 74 -9.61 -25.59 -1.29
CA TRP A 74 -9.67 -27.05 -1.26
C TRP A 74 -10.13 -27.52 0.11
N ARG A 75 -10.69 -28.73 0.18
CA ARG A 75 -11.03 -29.42 1.43
C ARG A 75 -9.77 -29.88 2.15
N HIS A 76 -9.76 -29.86 3.48
CA HIS A 76 -8.58 -30.26 4.29
C HIS A 76 -8.42 -31.77 4.44
N PHE A 77 -8.40 -32.51 3.33
CA PHE A 77 -8.29 -33.97 3.36
C PHE A 77 -6.84 -34.45 3.52
N ASN A 78 -5.85 -33.70 3.03
CA ASN A 78 -4.43 -34.03 3.18
C ASN A 78 -3.89 -33.54 4.53
N PRO A 79 -3.42 -34.43 5.42
CA PRO A 79 -2.78 -34.03 6.68
C PRO A 79 -1.41 -33.37 6.48
N GLU A 80 -0.77 -33.54 5.32
CA GLU A 80 0.54 -32.95 5.00
C GLU A 80 0.46 -31.47 4.61
N ILE A 81 -0.73 -30.98 4.23
CA ILE A 81 -0.91 -29.59 3.81
C ILE A 81 -1.36 -28.77 5.03
N PRO A 82 -0.66 -27.67 5.37
CA PRO A 82 -1.12 -26.77 6.41
C PRO A 82 -2.53 -26.23 6.11
N LYS A 83 -3.44 -26.37 7.07
CA LYS A 83 -4.83 -25.91 6.92
C LYS A 83 -4.94 -24.39 6.82
N ARG A 84 -4.08 -23.68 7.55
CA ARG A 84 -4.05 -22.22 7.64
C ARG A 84 -3.28 -21.62 6.46
N SER A 85 -3.93 -20.76 5.70
CA SER A 85 -3.29 -20.03 4.60
C SER A 85 -4.01 -18.70 4.31
N GLY A 86 -3.23 -17.70 3.89
CA GLY A 86 -3.76 -16.39 3.48
C GLY A 86 -4.43 -16.50 2.12
N LYS A 87 -5.73 -16.17 2.05
CA LYS A 87 -6.54 -16.31 0.84
C LYS A 87 -7.15 -14.97 0.48
N ILE A 88 -6.99 -14.58 -0.78
CA ILE A 88 -7.66 -13.40 -1.35
C ILE A 88 -9.13 -13.76 -1.65
N TYR A 89 -10.03 -12.82 -1.41
CA TYR A 89 -11.45 -12.92 -1.72
C TYR A 89 -11.73 -12.79 -3.22
N ASP A 90 -12.91 -13.24 -3.64
CA ASP A 90 -13.53 -12.81 -4.90
C ASP A 90 -12.70 -13.02 -6.19
N LEU A 91 -11.98 -14.14 -6.30
CA LEU A 91 -11.20 -14.47 -7.52
C LEU A 91 -12.03 -14.61 -8.80
N GLU A 92 -13.34 -14.78 -8.63
CA GLU A 92 -14.31 -14.91 -9.71
C GLU A 92 -14.80 -13.56 -10.23
N LYS A 93 -14.60 -12.48 -9.46
CA LYS A 93 -15.04 -11.13 -9.85
C LYS A 93 -14.06 -10.50 -10.84
N PHE A 94 -14.61 -9.92 -11.90
CA PHE A 94 -13.88 -9.13 -12.88
C PHE A 94 -14.83 -8.25 -13.70
N ASP A 95 -14.56 -6.95 -13.80
CA ASP A 95 -15.33 -6.05 -14.67
C ASP A 95 -14.90 -6.15 -16.15
N ALA A 96 -15.38 -7.20 -16.82
CA ALA A 96 -15.02 -7.48 -18.20
C ALA A 96 -15.46 -6.37 -19.18
N THR A 97 -16.61 -5.74 -18.94
CA THR A 97 -17.16 -4.71 -19.84
C THR A 97 -16.33 -3.44 -19.79
N PHE A 98 -15.85 -3.05 -18.61
CA PHE A 98 -14.99 -1.89 -18.45
C PHE A 98 -13.65 -2.03 -19.21
N PHE A 99 -13.03 -3.21 -19.14
CA PHE A 99 -11.76 -3.48 -19.83
C PHE A 99 -11.93 -3.94 -21.30
N GLY A 100 -13.16 -3.94 -21.83
CA GLY A 100 -13.44 -4.35 -23.21
C GLY A 100 -13.19 -5.84 -23.49
N VAL A 101 -13.21 -6.67 -22.46
CA VAL A 101 -13.01 -8.12 -22.57
C VAL A 101 -14.36 -8.82 -22.79
N HIS A 102 -14.44 -9.69 -23.79
CA HIS A 102 -15.65 -10.47 -24.02
C HIS A 102 -15.89 -11.48 -22.88
N PHE A 103 -17.15 -11.65 -22.44
CA PHE A 103 -17.51 -12.51 -21.29
C PHE A 103 -16.92 -13.93 -21.34
N LYS A 104 -16.93 -14.56 -22.53
CA LYS A 104 -16.34 -15.90 -22.72
C LYS A 104 -14.82 -15.91 -22.49
N GLN A 105 -14.12 -14.86 -22.90
CA GLN A 105 -12.68 -14.74 -22.70
C GLN A 105 -12.36 -14.50 -21.22
N ALA A 106 -13.15 -13.63 -20.56
CA ALA A 106 -13.00 -13.35 -19.13
C ALA A 106 -13.10 -14.62 -18.27
N HIS A 107 -13.94 -15.60 -18.64
CA HIS A 107 -14.06 -16.87 -17.93
C HIS A 107 -12.83 -17.78 -18.07
N THR A 108 -12.11 -17.67 -19.18
CA THR A 108 -10.91 -18.47 -19.46
C THR A 108 -9.60 -17.80 -19.02
N MET A 109 -9.66 -16.54 -18.58
CA MET A 109 -8.49 -15.83 -18.10
C MET A 109 -8.07 -16.32 -16.71
N ASP A 110 -6.76 -16.35 -16.47
CA ASP A 110 -6.21 -16.55 -15.13
C ASP A 110 -6.76 -15.48 -14.18
N PRO A 111 -7.35 -15.86 -13.02
CA PRO A 111 -7.75 -14.93 -11.98
C PRO A 111 -6.67 -13.90 -11.60
N GLN A 112 -5.39 -14.27 -11.64
CA GLN A 112 -4.29 -13.36 -11.35
C GLN A 112 -4.25 -12.19 -12.33
N THR A 113 -4.40 -12.47 -13.63
CA THR A 113 -4.42 -11.44 -14.68
C THR A 113 -5.63 -10.52 -14.52
N ARG A 114 -6.80 -11.08 -14.20
CA ARG A 114 -8.02 -10.28 -13.97
C ARG A 114 -7.83 -9.31 -12.80
N ILE A 115 -7.32 -9.80 -11.67
CA ILE A 115 -7.03 -8.98 -10.49
C ILE A 115 -5.95 -7.94 -10.79
N LEU A 116 -4.89 -8.32 -11.50
CA LEU A 116 -3.77 -7.42 -11.82
C LEU A 116 -4.24 -6.22 -12.65
N ILE A 117 -5.10 -6.43 -13.64
CA ILE A 117 -5.60 -5.36 -14.50
C ILE A 117 -6.46 -4.36 -13.71
N GLU A 118 -7.36 -4.86 -12.85
CA GLU A 118 -8.13 -4.00 -11.93
C GLU A 118 -7.22 -3.20 -11.00
N THR A 119 -6.27 -3.90 -10.37
CA THR A 119 -5.37 -3.31 -9.39
C THR A 119 -4.44 -2.26 -10.03
N ALA A 120 -3.96 -2.51 -11.25
CA ALA A 120 -3.14 -1.55 -11.98
C ALA A 120 -3.91 -0.26 -12.27
N TYR A 121 -5.19 -0.39 -12.64
CA TYR A 121 -6.06 0.76 -12.87
C TYR A 121 -6.30 1.57 -11.57
N GLU A 122 -6.59 0.87 -10.46
CA GLU A 122 -6.72 1.50 -9.14
C GLU A 122 -5.44 2.22 -8.71
N ALA A 123 -4.26 1.63 -8.94
CA ALA A 123 -2.97 2.23 -8.57
C ALA A 123 -2.68 3.54 -9.34
N VAL A 124 -3.08 3.61 -10.61
CA VAL A 124 -2.93 4.85 -11.42
C VAL A 124 -3.87 5.94 -10.90
N ILE A 125 -5.10 5.59 -10.51
CA ILE A 125 -6.03 6.54 -9.89
C ILE A 125 -5.52 7.01 -8.53
N ASP A 126 -4.99 6.11 -7.71
CA ASP A 126 -4.38 6.44 -6.41
C ASP A 126 -3.21 7.42 -6.57
N ALA A 127 -2.44 7.30 -7.66
CA ALA A 127 -1.42 8.27 -8.03
C ALA A 127 -1.95 9.66 -8.43
N GLY A 128 -3.29 9.86 -8.45
CA GLY A 128 -3.93 11.11 -8.86
C GLY A 128 -3.83 11.39 -10.36
N ILE A 129 -3.48 10.37 -11.16
CA ILE A 129 -3.35 10.48 -12.61
C ILE A 129 -4.63 9.96 -13.25
N ASN A 130 -5.16 10.68 -14.24
CA ASN A 130 -6.26 10.17 -15.05
C ASN A 130 -5.69 9.19 -16.10
N PRO A 131 -6.09 7.91 -16.10
CA PRO A 131 -5.64 6.93 -17.08
C PRO A 131 -6.23 7.12 -18.50
N LYS A 132 -7.13 8.09 -18.72
CA LYS A 132 -7.69 8.46 -20.02
C LYS A 132 -7.01 9.66 -20.65
#